data_AF-A0A2I1FDC2-F1
#
_entry.id   AF-A0A2I1FDC2-F1
#
_cell.length_a   1.000
_cell.length_b   1.000
_cell.length_c   1.000
_cell.angle_alpha   90.00
_cell.angle_beta   90.00
_cell.angle_gamma   90.00
#
_symmetry.space_group_name_H-M   'P 1'
#
loop_
_entity.id
_entity.type
_entity.pdbx_description
1 polymer ?
#
loop_
_entity_poly.entity_id
_entity_poly.type
_entity_poly.pdbx_seq_one_letter_code
_entity_poly.pdbx_strand_id
1 'polypeptide(L)'
;MGYGWIFTTDMNANITYLGASREWASSTKAKLLAIITALIVCPPNSNITIYTDSNNCINTFNNLRSPKLTARHFQKINNCTLWNMLKHIILTLKLNVILLKVKAHSEDALNDAANTLAKEGLLSKNYIRFNIQHLKTQPCHLEFYDNTIIDRNIRKSIKQIINFQYFEWHLQHKNLHKVKDYALDNLIDWEFSQLWFKYNSFSKPTSEQYSKHISWRIKCSSNNLPTLDILNRNYLDLLNNFNTCFLCSVDKESNDHLWNCPKVLSIITPIFEEFYNKYKTQN
;
A
#
# COMPACT_ATOMS: atom_id res chain seq x y z
N MET A 1 -5.70 -12.14 12.86
CA MET A 1 -7.10 -11.68 13.11
C MET A 1 -7.92 -12.90 13.44
N GLY A 2 -8.82 -12.82 14.41
CA GLY A 2 -9.74 -13.91 14.70
C GLY A 2 -11.00 -13.85 13.82
N TYR A 3 -11.67 -14.98 13.69
CA TYR A 3 -12.95 -15.14 13.01
C TYR A 3 -13.77 -16.19 13.74
N GLY A 4 -15.10 -16.13 13.60
CA GLY A 4 -16.00 -17.09 14.20
C GLY A 4 -17.36 -17.10 13.53
N TRP A 5 -18.10 -18.19 13.73
CA TRP A 5 -19.46 -18.37 13.22
C TRP A 5 -20.27 -19.27 14.15
N ILE A 6 -21.59 -19.17 14.02
CA ILE A 6 -22.59 -19.91 14.81
C ILE A 6 -23.56 -20.58 13.83
N PHE A 7 -23.84 -21.86 14.04
CA PHE A 7 -24.86 -22.59 13.29
C PHE A 7 -26.22 -22.41 13.96
N THR A 8 -27.24 -22.04 13.18
CA THR A 8 -28.56 -21.68 13.73
C THR A 8 -29.67 -22.66 13.35
N THR A 9 -29.39 -23.67 12.54
CA THR A 9 -30.39 -24.66 12.10
C THR A 9 -30.92 -25.49 13.25
N ASP A 10 -30.09 -25.77 14.25
CA ASP A 10 -30.50 -26.35 15.54
C ASP A 10 -29.79 -25.59 16.66
N MET A 11 -30.52 -24.67 17.29
CA MET A 11 -29.99 -23.87 18.40
C MET A 11 -29.69 -24.71 19.65
N ASN A 12 -30.26 -25.92 19.76
CA ASN A 12 -29.95 -26.83 20.88
C ASN A 12 -28.59 -27.51 20.71
N ALA A 13 -28.13 -27.67 19.46
CA ALA A 13 -26.84 -28.27 19.17
C ALA A 13 -25.65 -27.34 19.45
N ASN A 14 -25.88 -26.02 19.60
CA ASN A 14 -24.87 -25.00 19.95
C ASN A 14 -23.56 -25.12 19.14
N ILE A 15 -23.66 -25.42 17.85
CA ILE A 15 -22.50 -25.61 16.99
C ILE A 15 -21.89 -24.25 16.68
N THR A 16 -20.72 -23.99 17.26
CA THR A 16 -19.96 -22.77 17.05
C THR A 16 -18.52 -23.10 16.69
N TYR A 17 -17.87 -22.18 16.00
CA TYR A 17 -16.46 -22.30 15.69
C TYR A 17 -15.78 -20.94 15.81
N LEU A 18 -14.54 -20.96 16.29
CA LEU A 18 -13.64 -19.82 16.33
C LEU A 18 -12.27 -20.24 15.84
N GLY A 19 -11.54 -19.30 15.24
CA GLY A 19 -10.18 -19.54 14.79
C GLY A 19 -9.42 -18.25 14.53
N ALA A 20 -8.13 -18.40 14.26
CA ALA A 20 -7.24 -17.31 13.91
C ALA A 20 -6.70 -17.43 12.49
N SER A 21 -6.46 -16.30 11.86
CA SER A 21 -5.72 -16.18 10.61
C SER A 21 -4.39 -15.44 10.83
N ARG A 22 -3.31 -16.00 10.27
CA ARG A 22 -2.01 -15.34 10.12
C ARG A 22 -1.85 -14.76 8.72
N GLU A 23 -0.91 -13.82 8.62
CA GLU A 23 -0.47 -13.17 7.37
C GLU A 23 -1.56 -12.32 6.69
N TRP A 24 -1.17 -11.24 6.01
CA TRP A 24 -2.08 -10.38 5.23
C TRP A 24 -3.38 -10.02 6.00
N ALA A 25 -3.23 -9.62 7.27
CA ALA A 25 -4.33 -9.35 8.17
C ALA A 25 -5.30 -8.32 7.56
N SER A 26 -6.57 -8.72 7.39
CA SER A 26 -7.64 -7.82 6.98
C SER A 26 -8.98 -8.34 7.51
N SER A 27 -9.88 -7.43 7.87
CA SER A 27 -11.22 -7.81 8.35
C SER A 27 -11.96 -8.64 7.32
N THR A 28 -11.84 -8.32 6.03
CA THR A 28 -12.40 -9.10 4.93
C THR A 28 -11.87 -10.54 4.89
N LYS A 29 -10.56 -10.76 5.15
CA LYS A 29 -9.97 -12.11 5.20
C LYS A 29 -10.59 -12.93 6.34
N ALA A 30 -10.67 -12.35 7.54
CA ALA A 30 -11.27 -13.01 8.70
C ALA A 30 -12.73 -13.41 8.43
N LYS A 31 -13.54 -12.49 7.89
CA LYS A 31 -14.95 -12.77 7.56
C LYS A 31 -15.10 -13.81 6.45
N LEU A 32 -14.23 -13.79 5.44
CA LEU A 32 -14.20 -14.83 4.40
C LEU A 32 -13.83 -16.20 4.97
N LEU A 33 -12.89 -16.27 5.92
CA LEU A 33 -12.53 -17.53 6.60
C LEU A 33 -13.68 -18.08 7.44
N ALA A 34 -14.45 -17.22 8.12
CA ALA A 34 -15.67 -17.64 8.80
C ALA A 34 -16.66 -18.29 7.82
N ILE A 35 -16.89 -17.66 6.66
CA ILE A 35 -17.77 -18.21 5.61
C ILE A 35 -17.23 -19.56 5.11
N ILE A 36 -15.94 -19.65 4.78
CA ILE A 36 -15.34 -20.89 4.26
C ILE A 36 -15.45 -22.02 5.26
N THR A 37 -15.08 -21.78 6.52
CA THR A 37 -15.10 -22.81 7.57
C THR A 37 -16.52 -23.25 7.92
N ALA A 38 -17.50 -22.34 7.89
CA ALA A 38 -18.91 -22.69 8.05
C ALA A 38 -19.41 -23.59 6.91
N LEU A 39 -19.01 -23.33 5.66
CA LEU A 39 -19.43 -24.15 4.52
C LEU A 39 -18.78 -25.54 4.49
N ILE A 40 -17.55 -25.69 5.01
CA ILE A 40 -16.85 -26.99 5.05
C ILE A 40 -17.60 -28.02 5.90
N VAL A 41 -18.26 -27.57 6.98
CA VAL A 41 -18.99 -28.47 7.89
C VAL A 41 -20.43 -28.74 7.42
N CYS A 42 -20.90 -28.07 6.36
CA CYS A 42 -22.24 -28.28 5.85
C CYS A 42 -22.38 -29.59 5.08
N PRO A 43 -23.53 -30.28 5.17
CA PRO A 43 -23.77 -31.49 4.41
C PRO A 43 -23.88 -31.20 2.90
N PRO A 44 -23.49 -32.16 2.03
CA PRO A 44 -23.63 -32.01 0.58
C PRO A 44 -25.07 -31.77 0.12
N ASN A 45 -25.25 -31.05 -0.99
CA ASN A 45 -26.53 -30.70 -1.61
C ASN A 45 -27.47 -29.83 -0.74
N SER A 46 -26.91 -29.07 0.20
CA SER A 46 -27.69 -28.23 1.12
C SER A 46 -27.93 -26.81 0.58
N ASN A 47 -29.07 -26.23 1.00
CA ASN A 47 -29.36 -24.80 0.86
C ASN A 47 -28.88 -24.07 2.12
N ILE A 48 -27.98 -23.10 1.95
CA ILE A 48 -27.31 -22.42 3.06
C ILE A 48 -27.52 -20.92 2.93
N THR A 49 -28.04 -20.31 3.99
CA THR A 49 -28.18 -18.86 4.12
C THR A 49 -27.21 -18.39 5.20
N ILE A 50 -26.26 -17.55 4.83
CA ILE A 50 -25.30 -16.95 5.78
C ILE A 50 -25.65 -15.49 5.98
N TYR A 51 -25.86 -15.14 7.24
CA TYR A 51 -26.08 -13.77 7.69
C TYR A 51 -24.74 -13.16 8.07
N THR A 52 -24.36 -12.04 7.44
CA THR A 52 -23.09 -11.35 7.73
C THR A 52 -23.21 -9.84 7.56
N ASP A 53 -22.52 -9.10 8.41
CA ASP A 53 -22.35 -7.64 8.32
C ASP A 53 -21.30 -7.22 7.24
N SER A 54 -20.62 -8.19 6.60
CA SER A 54 -19.56 -7.94 5.63
C SER A 54 -20.09 -7.60 4.23
N ASN A 55 -20.38 -6.32 4.01
CA ASN A 55 -20.77 -5.85 2.67
C ASN A 55 -19.70 -6.19 1.60
N ASN A 56 -18.41 -6.16 1.97
CA ASN A 56 -17.32 -6.52 1.06
C ASN A 56 -17.35 -7.99 0.65
N CYS A 57 -17.62 -8.91 1.58
CA CYS A 57 -17.74 -10.34 1.24
C CYS A 57 -18.97 -10.59 0.37
N ILE A 58 -20.12 -9.98 0.69
CA ILE A 58 -21.37 -10.11 -0.08
C ILE A 58 -21.15 -9.64 -1.53
N ASN A 59 -20.62 -8.42 -1.70
CA ASN A 59 -20.37 -7.86 -3.02
C ASN A 59 -19.41 -8.72 -3.83
N THR A 60 -18.32 -9.18 -3.20
CA THR A 60 -17.32 -9.99 -3.89
C THR A 60 -17.90 -11.34 -4.28
N PHE A 61 -18.65 -12.00 -3.38
CA PHE A 61 -19.33 -13.28 -3.63
C PHE A 61 -20.31 -13.19 -4.81
N ASN A 62 -21.16 -12.17 -4.83
CA ASN A 62 -22.10 -11.94 -5.92
C ASN A 62 -21.37 -11.69 -7.25
N ASN A 63 -20.27 -10.95 -7.21
CA ASN A 63 -19.44 -10.69 -8.38
C ASN A 63 -18.71 -11.93 -8.90
N LEU A 64 -18.52 -12.99 -8.09
CA LEU A 64 -17.86 -14.23 -8.54
C LEU A 64 -18.59 -14.93 -9.68
N ARG A 65 -19.92 -14.73 -9.78
CA ARG A 65 -20.78 -15.28 -10.83
C ARG A 65 -20.93 -14.35 -12.03
N SER A 66 -20.37 -13.14 -11.97
CA SER A 66 -20.51 -12.15 -13.03
C SER A 66 -19.74 -12.59 -14.29
N PRO A 67 -20.36 -12.51 -15.49
CA PRO A 67 -19.66 -12.80 -16.75
C PRO A 67 -18.55 -11.78 -17.05
N LYS A 68 -18.57 -10.61 -16.38
CA LYS A 68 -17.54 -9.57 -16.52
C LYS A 68 -16.24 -9.91 -15.76
N LEU A 69 -16.26 -10.91 -14.89
CA LEU A 69 -15.12 -11.28 -14.06
C LEU A 69 -14.12 -12.13 -14.84
N THR A 70 -13.23 -11.47 -15.58
CA THR A 70 -12.12 -12.17 -16.26
C THR A 70 -11.10 -12.70 -15.25
N ALA A 71 -10.32 -13.72 -15.64
CA ALA A 71 -9.24 -14.27 -14.80
C ALA A 71 -8.27 -13.19 -14.30
N ARG A 72 -7.94 -12.22 -15.16
CA ARG A 72 -7.11 -11.06 -14.80
C ARG A 72 -7.76 -10.16 -13.75
N HIS A 73 -9.07 -9.91 -13.82
CA HIS A 73 -9.75 -9.12 -12.79
C HIS A 73 -9.84 -9.89 -11.48
N PHE A 74 -10.10 -11.19 -11.55
CA PHE A 74 -10.15 -12.06 -10.38
C PHE A 74 -8.83 -12.07 -9.59
N GLN A 75 -7.68 -12.17 -10.26
CA GLN A 75 -6.35 -12.09 -9.61
C GLN A 75 -6.06 -10.73 -8.94
N LYS A 76 -6.81 -9.67 -9.25
CA LYS A 76 -6.68 -8.37 -8.58
C LYS A 76 -7.47 -8.28 -7.27
N ILE A 77 -8.42 -9.20 -7.06
CA ILE A 77 -9.23 -9.27 -5.84
C ILE A 77 -8.33 -9.76 -4.71
N ASN A 78 -8.43 -9.11 -3.54
CA ASN A 78 -7.71 -9.57 -2.36
C ASN A 78 -8.29 -10.89 -1.86
N ASN A 79 -7.43 -11.76 -1.33
CA ASN A 79 -7.79 -13.11 -0.89
C ASN A 79 -8.32 -14.01 -2.03
N CYS A 80 -7.78 -13.86 -3.25
CA CYS A 80 -8.26 -14.60 -4.43
C CYS A 80 -8.11 -16.12 -4.26
N THR A 81 -7.09 -16.59 -3.52
CA THR A 81 -6.91 -18.01 -3.22
C THR A 81 -8.05 -18.53 -2.33
N LEU A 82 -8.44 -17.76 -1.30
CA LEU A 82 -9.57 -18.09 -0.43
C LEU A 82 -10.89 -18.08 -1.21
N TRP A 83 -11.07 -17.16 -2.17
CA TRP A 83 -12.23 -17.16 -3.04
C TRP A 83 -12.27 -18.38 -3.99
N ASN A 84 -11.13 -18.81 -4.50
CA ASN A 84 -11.02 -20.05 -5.28
C ASN A 84 -11.37 -21.27 -4.42
N MET A 85 -10.93 -21.27 -3.16
CA MET A 85 -11.29 -22.31 -2.21
C MET A 85 -12.79 -22.35 -1.93
N LEU A 86 -13.40 -21.20 -1.70
CA LEU A 86 -14.84 -21.09 -1.54
C LEU A 86 -15.59 -21.70 -2.74
N LYS A 87 -15.17 -21.34 -3.96
CA LYS A 87 -15.73 -21.92 -5.19
C LYS A 87 -15.56 -23.44 -5.24
N HIS A 88 -14.37 -23.94 -4.89
CA HIS A 88 -14.10 -25.37 -4.86
C HIS A 88 -15.05 -26.09 -3.88
N ILE A 89 -15.18 -25.60 -2.64
CA ILE A 89 -16.05 -26.19 -1.62
C ILE A 89 -17.51 -26.21 -2.09
N ILE A 90 -18.03 -25.09 -2.61
CA ILE A 90 -19.40 -24.99 -3.11
C ILE A 90 -19.65 -26.00 -4.23
N LEU A 91 -18.71 -26.15 -5.17
CA LEU A 91 -18.83 -27.09 -6.28
C LEU A 91 -18.74 -28.54 -5.81
N THR A 92 -17.78 -28.87 -4.93
CA THR A 92 -17.57 -30.22 -4.41
C THR A 92 -18.75 -30.70 -3.58
N LEU A 93 -19.26 -29.85 -2.69
CA LEU A 93 -20.40 -30.16 -1.83
C LEU A 93 -21.75 -29.86 -2.49
N LYS A 94 -21.78 -29.35 -3.74
CA LYS A 94 -23.00 -28.97 -4.47
C LYS A 94 -23.95 -28.06 -3.66
N LEU A 95 -23.38 -27.07 -2.99
CA LEU A 95 -24.11 -26.18 -2.08
C LEU A 95 -24.82 -25.06 -2.85
N ASN A 96 -26.02 -24.71 -2.41
CA ASN A 96 -26.69 -23.50 -2.83
C ASN A 96 -26.57 -22.43 -1.72
N VAL A 97 -25.68 -21.47 -1.92
CA VAL A 97 -25.31 -20.48 -0.89
C VAL A 97 -25.88 -19.10 -1.23
N ILE A 98 -26.53 -18.49 -0.24
CA ILE A 98 -27.05 -17.11 -0.25
C ILE A 98 -26.40 -16.34 0.90
N LEU A 99 -25.87 -15.15 0.62
CA LEU A 99 -25.36 -14.24 1.66
C LEU A 99 -26.34 -13.09 1.87
N LEU A 100 -26.79 -12.90 3.10
CA LEU A 100 -27.69 -11.82 3.49
C LEU A 100 -26.97 -10.81 4.39
N LYS A 101 -27.22 -9.53 4.12
CA LYS A 101 -26.62 -8.43 4.88
C LYS A 101 -27.34 -8.27 6.21
N VAL A 102 -26.59 -8.33 7.30
CA VAL A 102 -27.03 -7.85 8.62
C VAL A 102 -26.50 -6.45 8.82
N LYS A 103 -27.27 -5.60 9.51
CA LYS A 103 -26.82 -4.25 9.84
C LYS A 103 -25.76 -4.34 10.95
N ALA A 104 -24.61 -3.73 10.74
CA ALA A 104 -23.62 -3.64 11.81
C ALA A 104 -24.20 -2.81 12.96
N HIS A 105 -23.96 -3.23 14.20
CA HIS A 105 -24.40 -2.53 15.42
C HIS A 105 -25.93 -2.38 15.56
N SER A 106 -26.70 -3.36 15.09
CA SER A 106 -28.16 -3.36 15.22
C SER A 106 -28.68 -4.28 16.34
N GLU A 107 -27.87 -4.55 17.37
CA GLU A 107 -28.24 -5.41 18.51
C GLU A 107 -28.75 -6.81 18.10
N ASP A 108 -28.21 -7.35 17.00
CA ASP A 108 -28.48 -8.73 16.61
C ASP A 108 -27.62 -9.66 17.49
N ALA A 109 -28.28 -10.30 18.46
CA ALA A 109 -27.63 -11.13 19.46
C ALA A 109 -26.73 -12.23 18.86
N LEU A 110 -27.09 -12.80 17.71
CA LEU A 110 -26.32 -13.87 17.08
C LEU A 110 -25.10 -13.32 16.34
N ASN A 111 -25.26 -12.19 15.66
CA ASN A 111 -24.14 -11.51 15.02
C ASN A 111 -23.14 -10.97 16.05
N ASP A 112 -23.63 -10.45 17.19
CA ASP A 112 -22.79 -9.98 18.29
C ASP A 112 -22.07 -11.13 19.00
N ALA A 113 -22.72 -12.28 19.15
CA ALA A 113 -22.09 -13.51 19.61
C ALA A 113 -20.99 -13.98 18.64
N ALA A 114 -21.24 -13.96 17.32
CA ALA A 114 -20.22 -14.29 16.32
C ALA A 114 -19.03 -13.32 16.33
N ASN A 115 -19.28 -12.02 16.57
CA ASN A 115 -18.22 -11.03 16.77
C ASN A 115 -17.38 -11.30 18.03
N THR A 116 -18.03 -11.76 19.10
CA THR A 116 -17.35 -12.16 20.34
C THR A 116 -16.46 -13.38 20.09
N LEU A 117 -16.96 -14.41 19.40
CA LEU A 117 -16.16 -15.56 18.96
C LEU A 117 -14.97 -15.14 18.09
N ALA A 118 -15.15 -14.15 17.20
CA ALA A 118 -14.05 -13.63 16.40
C ALA A 118 -12.98 -12.91 17.24
N LYS A 119 -13.36 -12.21 18.32
CA LYS A 119 -12.41 -11.60 19.26
C LYS A 119 -11.66 -12.66 20.06
N GLU A 120 -12.35 -13.68 20.57
CA GLU A 120 -11.74 -14.82 21.26
C GLU A 120 -10.81 -15.61 20.34
N GLY A 121 -11.23 -15.82 19.10
CA GLY A 121 -10.44 -16.45 18.04
C GLY A 121 -9.11 -15.75 17.78
N LEU A 122 -8.96 -14.45 18.10
CA LEU A 122 -7.69 -13.74 17.98
C LEU A 122 -6.58 -14.38 18.85
N LEU A 123 -6.96 -14.92 20.01
CA LEU A 123 -6.06 -15.55 20.97
C LEU A 123 -5.73 -17.01 20.61
N SER A 124 -6.37 -17.56 19.58
CA SER A 124 -6.11 -18.95 19.17
C SER A 124 -4.67 -19.12 18.68
N LYS A 125 -4.01 -20.18 19.19
CA LYS A 125 -2.66 -20.58 18.80
C LYS A 125 -2.63 -21.40 17.51
N ASN A 126 -3.79 -21.90 17.08
CA ASN A 126 -3.94 -22.74 15.89
C ASN A 126 -4.51 -21.89 14.74
N TYR A 127 -3.82 -21.93 13.60
CA TYR A 127 -4.20 -21.17 12.42
C TYR A 127 -4.60 -22.13 11.31
N ILE A 128 -5.74 -21.86 10.67
CA ILE A 128 -6.11 -22.61 9.48
C ILE A 128 -5.17 -22.19 8.35
N ARG A 129 -4.40 -23.16 7.87
CA ARG A 129 -3.64 -23.07 6.62
C ARG A 129 -4.29 -24.01 5.62
N PHE A 130 -4.66 -23.47 4.48
CA PHE A 130 -5.19 -24.27 3.40
C PHE A 130 -4.08 -24.73 2.47
N ASN A 131 -4.15 -26.00 2.05
CA ASN A 131 -3.25 -26.49 1.02
C ASN A 131 -3.76 -26.05 -0.36
N ILE A 132 -3.13 -25.00 -0.90
CA ILE A 132 -3.50 -24.39 -2.19
C ILE A 132 -3.11 -25.29 -3.37
N GLN A 133 -2.17 -26.24 -3.20
CA GLN A 133 -1.71 -27.12 -4.28
C GLN A 133 -2.84 -27.98 -4.86
N HIS A 134 -3.91 -28.22 -4.10
CA HIS A 134 -5.08 -28.98 -4.57
C HIS A 134 -6.10 -28.13 -5.35
N LEU A 135 -5.92 -26.81 -5.44
CA LEU A 135 -6.80 -25.92 -6.19
C LEU A 135 -6.40 -25.88 -7.67
N LYS A 136 -7.02 -26.73 -8.49
CA LYS A 136 -6.79 -26.79 -9.95
C LYS A 136 -6.97 -25.46 -10.68
N THR A 137 -7.78 -24.55 -10.14
CA THR A 137 -8.07 -23.23 -10.75
C THR A 137 -6.94 -22.22 -10.59
N GLN A 138 -5.92 -22.50 -9.77
CA GLN A 138 -4.79 -21.61 -9.53
C GLN A 138 -3.46 -22.39 -9.55
N PRO A 139 -2.90 -22.64 -10.74
CA PRO A 139 -1.72 -23.49 -10.89
C PRO A 139 -0.43 -22.83 -10.39
N CYS A 140 -0.42 -21.51 -10.19
CA CYS A 140 0.76 -20.77 -9.76
C CYS A 140 0.40 -19.75 -8.68
N HIS A 141 1.27 -19.65 -7.69
CA HIS A 141 1.24 -18.66 -6.62
C HIS A 141 2.65 -18.09 -6.46
N LEU A 142 2.71 -16.86 -5.97
CA LEU A 142 3.98 -16.24 -5.59
C LEU A 142 4.12 -16.31 -4.09
N GLU A 143 5.31 -16.68 -3.64
CA GLU A 143 5.67 -16.73 -2.25
C GLU A 143 6.69 -15.64 -1.94
N PHE A 144 6.60 -15.14 -0.71
CA PHE A 144 7.57 -14.22 -0.13
C PHE A 144 8.36 -15.00 0.92
N TYR A 145 9.69 -14.97 0.81
CA TYR A 145 10.63 -15.74 1.64
C TYR A 145 10.25 -17.23 1.78
N ASP A 146 9.84 -17.86 0.68
CA ASP A 146 9.55 -19.30 0.56
C ASP A 146 8.55 -19.87 1.59
N ASN A 147 7.75 -19.00 2.22
CA ASN A 147 6.84 -19.39 3.30
C ASN A 147 5.49 -18.69 3.26
N THR A 148 5.44 -17.44 2.79
CA THR A 148 4.23 -16.61 2.85
C THR A 148 3.67 -16.39 1.45
N ILE A 149 2.50 -16.94 1.19
CA ILE A 149 1.82 -16.81 -0.11
C ILE A 149 1.24 -15.41 -0.27
N ILE A 150 1.53 -14.73 -1.38
CA ILE A 150 1.01 -13.39 -1.69
C ILE A 150 -0.44 -13.50 -2.18
N ASP A 151 -1.40 -13.53 -1.25
CA ASP A 151 -2.84 -13.61 -1.55
C ASP A 151 -3.51 -12.23 -1.65
N ARG A 152 -2.89 -11.35 -2.43
CA ARG A 152 -3.43 -10.03 -2.79
C ARG A 152 -3.03 -9.68 -4.20
N ASN A 153 -3.35 -8.46 -4.64
CA ASN A 153 -2.96 -7.99 -5.96
C ASN A 153 -1.43 -8.08 -6.16
N ILE A 154 -0.99 -9.11 -6.89
CA ILE A 154 0.42 -9.44 -7.12
C ILE A 154 1.15 -8.25 -7.74
N ARG A 155 0.58 -7.65 -8.79
CA ARG A 155 1.20 -6.52 -9.49
C ARG A 155 1.44 -5.33 -8.58
N LYS A 156 0.45 -4.97 -7.75
CA LYS A 156 0.61 -3.87 -6.78
C LYS A 156 1.65 -4.21 -5.71
N SER A 157 1.66 -5.46 -5.23
CA SER A 157 2.62 -5.91 -4.21
C SER A 157 4.06 -5.86 -4.72
N ILE A 158 4.30 -6.43 -5.91
CA ILE A 158 5.62 -6.39 -6.56
C ILE A 158 6.03 -4.96 -6.88
N LYS A 159 5.12 -4.13 -7.43
CA LYS A 159 5.40 -2.73 -7.72
C LYS A 159 5.85 -1.96 -6.47
N GLN A 160 5.23 -2.23 -5.33
CA GLN A 160 5.62 -1.60 -4.07
C GLN A 160 7.05 -1.97 -3.67
N ILE A 161 7.42 -3.25 -3.75
CA ILE A 161 8.78 -3.74 -3.47
C ILE A 161 9.79 -3.08 -4.41
N ILE A 162 9.51 -3.09 -5.73
CA ILE A 162 10.38 -2.46 -6.73
C ILE A 162 10.53 -0.96 -6.47
N ASN A 163 9.45 -0.27 -6.12
CA ASN A 163 9.51 1.16 -5.81
C ASN A 163 10.40 1.45 -4.59
N PHE A 164 10.35 0.60 -3.56
CA PHE A 164 11.26 0.73 -2.42
C PHE A 164 12.72 0.52 -2.83
N GLN A 165 13.01 -0.49 -3.65
CA GLN A 165 14.36 -0.72 -4.18
C GLN A 165 14.86 0.48 -5.00
N TYR A 166 14.03 1.04 -5.88
CA TYR A 166 14.40 2.23 -6.64
C TYR A 166 14.63 3.45 -5.75
N PHE A 167 13.84 3.61 -4.69
CA PHE A 167 14.03 4.70 -3.74
C PHE A 167 15.33 4.53 -2.93
N GLU A 168 15.63 3.33 -2.47
CA GLU A 168 16.90 3.01 -1.81
C GLU A 168 18.10 3.27 -2.73
N TRP A 169 18.05 2.79 -3.98
CA TRP A 169 19.11 3.07 -4.96
C TRP A 169 19.25 4.56 -5.26
N HIS A 170 18.13 5.30 -5.30
CA HIS A 170 18.15 6.74 -5.46
C HIS A 170 18.90 7.40 -4.29
N LEU A 171 18.55 7.06 -3.04
CA LEU A 171 19.22 7.61 -1.84
C LEU A 171 20.69 7.18 -1.71
N GLN A 172 21.07 6.03 -2.26
CA GLN A 172 22.47 5.57 -2.29
C GLN A 172 23.36 6.36 -3.26
N HIS A 173 22.79 7.18 -4.13
CA HIS A 173 23.58 7.98 -5.06
C HIS A 173 24.50 8.96 -4.30
N LYS A 174 25.77 9.07 -4.70
CA LYS A 174 26.80 9.88 -4.00
C LYS A 174 26.40 11.34 -3.73
N ASN A 175 25.68 11.95 -4.66
CA ASN A 175 25.21 13.34 -4.55
C ASN A 175 24.12 13.52 -3.48
N LEU A 176 23.52 12.42 -3.00
CA LEU A 176 22.39 12.38 -2.08
C LEU A 176 22.75 11.90 -0.67
N HIS A 177 24.04 11.77 -0.33
CA HIS A 177 24.45 11.31 1.01
C HIS A 177 23.80 12.14 2.14
N LYS A 178 23.79 13.48 2.05
CA LYS A 178 23.12 14.34 3.04
C LYS A 178 21.62 14.05 3.16
N VAL A 179 20.95 13.82 2.03
CA VAL A 179 19.51 13.49 2.00
C VAL A 179 19.26 12.13 2.63
N LYS A 180 20.15 11.17 2.40
CA LYS A 180 20.10 9.85 3.05
C LYS A 180 20.29 9.96 4.56
N ASP A 181 21.25 10.76 5.03
CA ASP A 181 21.48 10.97 6.46
C ASP A 181 20.25 11.61 7.11
N TYR A 182 19.70 12.67 6.51
CA TYR A 182 18.46 13.29 6.98
C TYR A 182 17.23 12.37 6.93
N ALA A 183 17.19 11.44 5.98
CA ALA A 183 16.16 10.42 5.89
C ALA A 183 16.24 9.44 7.08
N LEU A 184 17.45 8.99 7.43
CA LEU A 184 17.70 8.09 8.55
C LEU A 184 17.43 8.76 9.90
N ASP A 185 17.71 10.06 10.01
CA ASP A 185 17.45 10.87 11.20
C ASP A 185 15.98 11.33 11.32
N ASN A 186 15.11 10.93 10.38
CA ASN A 186 13.70 11.34 10.31
C ASN A 186 13.49 12.87 10.26
N LEU A 187 14.42 13.61 9.66
CA LEU A 187 14.35 15.07 9.51
C LEU A 187 13.55 15.51 8.28
N ILE A 188 13.27 14.58 7.36
CA ILE A 188 12.52 14.86 6.14
C ILE A 188 11.04 14.53 6.35
N ASP A 189 10.20 15.53 6.20
CA ASP A 189 8.77 15.29 6.07
C ASP A 189 8.45 14.79 4.66
N TRP A 190 8.28 13.46 4.54
CA TRP A 190 8.00 12.80 3.27
C TRP A 190 6.61 13.12 2.72
N GLU A 191 5.63 13.41 3.57
CA GLU A 191 4.28 13.74 3.15
C GLU A 191 4.26 15.12 2.48
N PHE A 192 4.82 16.13 3.15
CA PHE A 192 4.97 17.46 2.56
C PHE A 192 5.90 17.45 1.36
N SER A 193 7.00 16.68 1.38
CA SER A 193 7.88 16.52 0.22
C SER A 193 7.12 15.97 -0.99
N GLN A 194 6.26 14.96 -0.78
CA GLN A 194 5.44 14.40 -1.84
C GLN A 194 4.42 15.41 -2.38
N LEU A 195 3.75 16.16 -1.49
CA LEU A 195 2.81 17.21 -1.87
C LEU A 195 3.51 18.30 -2.67
N TRP A 196 4.68 18.74 -2.21
CA TRP A 196 5.53 19.67 -2.93
C TRP A 196 5.79 19.11 -4.31
N PHE A 197 6.37 17.91 -4.48
CA PHE A 197 6.67 17.28 -5.79
C PHE A 197 5.50 17.24 -6.77
N LYS A 198 4.27 17.13 -6.27
CA LYS A 198 3.05 17.11 -7.10
C LYS A 198 2.43 18.48 -7.35
N TYR A 199 2.82 19.50 -6.59
CA TYR A 199 2.26 20.84 -6.70
C TYR A 199 2.54 21.45 -8.07
N ASN A 200 1.46 21.87 -8.74
CA ASN A 200 1.51 22.61 -9.99
C ASN A 200 1.11 24.06 -9.72
N SER A 201 2.08 24.97 -9.81
CA SER A 201 1.88 26.42 -9.68
C SER A 201 1.27 27.07 -10.93
N PHE A 202 1.08 26.31 -12.02
CA PHE A 202 0.56 26.80 -13.29
C PHE A 202 -0.88 26.31 -13.52
N SER A 203 -1.66 27.10 -14.26
CA SER A 203 -3.08 26.81 -14.53
C SER A 203 -3.30 25.58 -15.42
N LYS A 204 -2.35 25.25 -16.29
CA LYS A 204 -2.45 24.12 -17.22
C LYS A 204 -1.75 22.88 -16.65
N PRO A 205 -2.34 21.68 -16.82
CA PRO A 205 -1.73 20.42 -16.37
C PRO A 205 -0.47 20.04 -17.17
N THR A 206 -0.36 20.50 -18.41
CA THR A 206 0.81 20.32 -19.27
C THR A 206 1.19 21.65 -19.92
N SER A 207 2.41 22.13 -19.65
CA SER A 207 2.99 23.31 -20.30
C SER A 207 4.51 23.20 -20.30
N GLU A 208 5.16 23.86 -21.25
CA GLU A 208 6.63 23.91 -21.30
C GLU A 208 7.22 24.53 -20.01
N GLN A 209 6.57 25.57 -19.49
CA GLN A 209 6.94 26.22 -18.24
C GLN A 209 6.87 25.25 -17.06
N TYR A 210 5.79 24.47 -16.96
CA TYR A 210 5.64 23.47 -15.90
C TYR A 210 6.72 22.37 -16.02
N SER A 211 7.00 21.89 -17.22
CA SER A 211 8.07 20.91 -17.45
C SER A 211 9.45 21.44 -17.03
N LYS A 212 9.78 22.70 -17.36
CA LYS A 212 11.03 23.35 -16.90
C LYS A 212 11.08 23.48 -15.39
N HIS A 213 9.97 23.88 -14.77
CA HIS A 213 9.87 23.99 -13.31
C HIS A 213 10.06 22.63 -12.62
N ILE A 214 9.39 21.57 -13.10
CA ILE A 214 9.59 20.20 -12.57
C ILE A 214 11.02 19.73 -12.77
N SER A 215 11.63 20.00 -13.93
CA SER A 215 13.03 19.66 -14.19
C SER A 215 13.98 20.35 -13.20
N TRP A 216 13.78 21.65 -12.96
CA TRP A 216 14.56 22.40 -11.96
C TRP A 216 14.41 21.79 -10.57
N ARG A 217 13.19 21.46 -10.15
CA ARG A 217 12.91 20.87 -8.83
C ARG A 217 13.58 19.52 -8.62
N ILE A 218 13.53 18.64 -9.61
CA ILE A 218 14.21 17.33 -9.57
C ILE A 218 15.73 17.52 -9.51
N LYS A 219 16.29 18.50 -10.23
CA LYS A 219 17.72 18.81 -10.19
C LYS A 219 18.14 19.35 -8.82
N CYS A 220 17.35 20.25 -8.23
CA CYS A 220 17.58 20.74 -6.87
C CYS A 220 17.58 19.59 -5.86
N SER A 221 16.57 18.72 -5.92
CA SER A 221 16.44 17.63 -4.95
C SER A 221 17.50 16.54 -5.10
N SER A 222 18.22 16.50 -6.23
CA SER A 222 19.24 15.50 -6.52
C SER A 222 20.67 16.06 -6.55
N ASN A 223 20.86 17.32 -6.15
CA ASN A 223 22.14 18.04 -6.25
C ASN A 223 22.77 17.95 -7.65
N ASN A 224 21.92 18.12 -8.68
CA ASN A 224 22.29 18.07 -10.10
C ASN A 224 21.90 19.37 -10.82
N LEU A 225 21.84 20.50 -10.12
CA LEU A 225 21.76 21.79 -10.80
C LEU A 225 23.01 21.98 -11.66
N PRO A 226 22.89 22.65 -12.82
CA PRO A 226 23.99 22.84 -13.75
C PRO A 226 24.98 23.91 -13.24
N THR A 227 25.65 23.62 -12.12
CA THR A 227 26.71 24.46 -11.56
C THR A 227 28.02 24.27 -12.32
N LEU A 228 28.93 25.24 -12.24
CA LEU A 228 30.16 25.21 -13.05
C LEU A 228 31.04 23.97 -12.81
N ASP A 229 31.10 23.40 -11.61
CA ASP A 229 31.79 22.12 -11.37
C ASP A 229 31.24 20.97 -12.22
N ILE A 230 29.91 20.85 -12.35
CA ILE A 230 29.24 19.84 -13.17
C ILE A 230 29.37 20.16 -14.65
N LEU A 231 29.21 21.44 -15.02
CA LEU A 231 29.29 21.87 -16.41
C LEU A 231 30.70 21.73 -16.97
N ASN A 232 31.74 22.14 -16.22
CA ASN A 232 33.13 21.91 -16.63
C ASN A 232 33.44 20.43 -16.78
N ARG A 233 32.97 19.58 -15.86
CA ARG A 233 33.17 18.13 -15.98
C ARG A 233 32.60 17.57 -17.29
N ASN A 234 31.44 18.06 -17.71
CA ASN A 234 30.73 17.53 -18.87
C ASN A 234 31.07 18.25 -20.20
N TYR A 235 31.52 19.50 -20.14
CA TYR A 235 31.75 20.40 -21.29
C TYR A 235 33.08 21.16 -21.15
N LEU A 236 34.16 20.42 -20.90
CA LEU A 236 35.50 20.97 -20.66
C LEU A 236 35.96 21.92 -21.77
N ASP A 237 35.76 21.57 -23.04
CA ASP A 237 36.22 22.37 -24.18
C ASP A 237 35.53 23.74 -24.29
N LEU A 238 34.31 23.88 -23.76
CA LEU A 238 33.52 25.12 -23.85
C LEU A 238 33.71 26.05 -22.66
N LEU A 239 33.92 25.50 -21.46
CA LEU A 239 33.90 26.24 -20.20
C LEU A 239 35.25 26.28 -19.49
N ASN A 240 36.29 25.77 -20.14
CA ASN A 240 37.64 25.71 -19.58
C ASN A 240 38.02 27.04 -18.91
N ASN A 241 38.51 26.96 -17.66
CA ASN A 241 38.89 28.06 -16.76
C ASN A 241 37.78 28.78 -15.98
N PHE A 242 36.48 28.50 -16.18
CA PHE A 242 35.41 29.11 -15.38
C PHE A 242 35.03 28.20 -14.20
N ASN A 243 35.64 28.36 -13.04
CA ASN A 243 35.33 27.53 -11.86
C ASN A 243 34.82 28.30 -10.64
N THR A 244 34.89 29.63 -10.66
CA THR A 244 34.48 30.48 -9.55
C THR A 244 32.98 30.78 -9.61
N CYS A 245 32.35 30.88 -8.44
CA CYS A 245 30.94 31.21 -8.32
C CYS A 245 30.63 32.54 -8.99
N PHE A 246 29.62 32.56 -9.87
CA PHE A 246 29.17 33.79 -10.54
C PHE A 246 28.69 34.89 -9.58
N LEU A 247 28.26 34.52 -8.37
CA LEU A 247 27.77 35.48 -7.40
C LEU A 247 28.92 36.05 -6.57
N CYS A 248 29.60 35.25 -5.76
CA CYS A 248 30.64 35.76 -4.87
C CYS A 248 31.98 36.02 -5.58
N SER A 249 32.27 35.31 -6.67
CA SER A 249 33.57 35.33 -7.38
C SER A 249 34.78 34.95 -6.52
N VAL A 250 34.57 34.34 -5.35
CA VAL A 250 35.62 33.93 -4.41
C VAL A 250 35.83 32.42 -4.44
N ASP A 251 34.77 31.66 -4.16
CA ASP A 251 34.84 30.21 -4.03
C ASP A 251 34.48 29.48 -5.33
N LYS A 252 34.80 28.19 -5.38
CA LYS A 252 34.40 27.33 -6.51
C LYS A 252 32.90 27.09 -6.51
N GLU A 253 32.28 27.22 -7.68
CA GLU A 253 30.84 26.96 -7.80
C GLU A 253 30.53 25.46 -7.77
N SER A 254 29.69 25.08 -6.82
CA SER A 254 29.13 23.74 -6.71
C SER A 254 27.68 23.83 -6.25
N ASN A 255 26.93 22.73 -6.35
CA ASN A 255 25.56 22.69 -5.82
C ASN A 255 25.53 23.03 -4.32
N ASP A 256 26.54 22.61 -3.54
CA ASP A 256 26.61 22.93 -2.11
C ASP A 256 26.95 24.41 -1.87
N HIS A 257 27.93 24.95 -2.60
CA HIS A 257 28.27 26.36 -2.50
C HIS A 257 27.13 27.28 -2.93
N LEU A 258 26.32 26.89 -3.92
CA LEU A 258 25.16 27.69 -4.36
C LEU A 258 24.23 28.04 -3.19
N TRP A 259 23.99 27.11 -2.28
CA TRP A 259 23.10 27.32 -1.13
C TRP A 259 23.80 27.96 0.07
N ASN A 260 25.13 27.90 0.13
CA ASN A 260 25.95 28.46 1.22
C ASN A 260 26.68 29.76 0.85
N CYS A 261 26.54 30.24 -0.39
CA CYS A 261 27.21 31.43 -0.88
C CYS A 261 26.73 32.67 -0.10
N PRO A 262 27.62 33.52 0.44
CA PRO A 262 27.23 34.68 1.25
C PRO A 262 26.26 35.63 0.54
N LYS A 263 26.46 35.84 -0.77
CA LYS A 263 25.55 36.66 -1.57
C LYS A 263 24.18 36.01 -1.75
N VAL A 264 24.11 34.69 -1.89
CA VAL A 264 22.82 33.97 -1.95
C VAL A 264 22.11 34.07 -0.61
N LEU A 265 22.81 33.78 0.49
CA LEU A 265 22.27 33.87 1.84
C LEU A 265 21.68 35.25 2.15
N SER A 266 22.36 36.33 1.74
CA SER A 266 21.84 37.69 1.90
C SER A 266 20.49 37.94 1.19
N ILE A 267 20.20 37.19 0.13
CA ILE A 267 18.95 37.30 -0.64
C ILE A 267 17.87 36.38 -0.03
N ILE A 268 18.22 35.13 0.28
CA ILE A 268 17.21 34.12 0.66
C ILE A 268 16.85 34.16 2.14
N THR A 269 17.78 34.51 3.04
CA THR A 269 17.54 34.49 4.49
C THR A 269 16.38 35.39 4.90
N PRO A 270 16.26 36.66 4.44
CA PRO A 270 15.12 37.51 4.78
C PRO A 270 13.77 36.92 4.34
N ILE A 271 13.73 36.27 3.18
CA ILE A 271 12.52 35.62 2.65
C ILE A 271 12.11 34.46 3.57
N PHE A 272 13.06 33.59 3.93
CA PHE A 272 12.78 32.49 4.85
C PHE A 272 12.34 32.96 6.24
N GLU A 273 12.94 34.02 6.76
CA GLU A 273 12.54 34.64 8.03
C GLU A 273 11.11 35.21 7.98
N GLU A 274 10.75 35.89 6.88
CA GLU A 274 9.39 36.40 6.68
C GLU A 274 8.37 35.25 6.65
N PHE A 275 8.64 34.21 5.86
CA PHE A 275 7.77 33.03 5.78
C PHE A 275 7.66 32.31 7.14
N TYR A 276 8.76 32.12 7.85
CA TYR A 276 8.75 31.53 9.17
C TYR A 276 7.90 32.36 10.14
N ASN A 277 8.07 33.69 10.16
CA ASN A 277 7.28 34.55 11.04
C ASN A 277 5.78 34.56 10.70
N LYS A 278 5.43 34.40 9.42
CA LYS A 278 4.04 34.35 8.95
C LYS A 278 3.33 33.04 9.27
N TYR A 279 4.05 31.92 9.20
CA TYR A 279 3.47 30.57 9.32
C TYR A 279 3.88 29.81 10.58
N LYS A 280 4.73 30.38 11.44
CA LYS A 280 4.99 29.82 12.77
C LYS A 280 3.67 29.72 13.51
N THR A 281 3.30 28.51 13.90
CA THR A 281 2.19 28.31 14.81
C THR A 281 2.55 28.97 16.14
N GLN A 282 1.71 29.88 16.62
CA GLN A 282 1.78 30.31 18.01
C GLN A 282 1.44 29.08 18.85
N ASN A 283 2.46 28.47 19.46
CA ASN A 283 2.26 27.52 20.54
C ASN A 283 1.75 28.25 21.78
#